data_AF-A0A2Z6QCS8-F1
#
_entry.id   AF-A0A2Z6QCS8-F1
#
_cell.length_a   1.000
_cell.length_b   1.000
_cell.length_c   1.000
_cell.angle_alpha   90.00
_cell.angle_beta   90.00
_cell.angle_gamma   90.00
#
_symmetry.space_group_name_H-M   'P 1'
#
loop_
_entity.id
_entity.type
_entity.pdbx_description
1 polymer ?
#
loop_
_entity_poly.entity_id
_entity_poly.type
_entity_poly.pdbx_seq_one_letter_code
_entity_poly.pdbx_strand_id
1 'polypeptide(L)'
;MLEQRLLHPPPNVSPDKATDEDPPVDQFLVQSPTFSIDRNDFQAAAAPNSAPETLKNFPTNKALIDAVNNTFLEMYESYTGKARMTGSGDIKRLVIHFQSKEARDACVDAAHQQFPDLVFHAHDPKQLRSDEDL
;
A
#
# COMPACT_ATOMS: atom_id res chain seq x y z
N MET A 1 -33.67 40.13 22.52
CA MET A 1 -33.14 41.30 23.26
C MET A 1 -31.73 40.98 23.69
N LEU A 2 -30.80 41.82 23.24
CA LEU A 2 -29.39 41.85 23.63
C LEU A 2 -29.25 42.50 25.01
N GLU A 3 -28.16 42.19 25.73
CA GLU A 3 -27.29 43.07 26.55
C GLU A 3 -26.28 42.11 27.25
N GLN A 4 -24.97 42.38 27.37
CA GLN A 4 -24.31 43.50 28.06
C GLN A 4 -22.85 43.62 27.52
N ARG A 5 -22.41 44.77 26.97
CA ARG A 5 -21.82 45.98 27.60
C ARG A 5 -20.34 45.79 28.01
N LEU A 6 -19.39 46.08 27.10
CA LEU A 6 -18.60 47.33 26.92
C LEU A 6 -17.40 47.52 27.89
N LEU A 7 -16.20 47.69 27.32
CA LEU A 7 -15.27 48.78 27.65
C LEU A 7 -14.12 48.89 26.62
N HIS A 8 -14.11 49.97 25.85
CA HIS A 8 -12.94 50.57 25.17
C HIS A 8 -12.85 52.02 25.68
N PRO A 9 -11.66 52.65 25.87
CA PRO A 9 -10.84 53.18 24.75
C PRO A 9 -9.32 53.27 25.10
N PRO A 10 -8.44 54.02 24.39
CA PRO A 10 -8.43 54.53 23.00
C PRO A 10 -7.23 54.00 22.17
N PRO A 11 -7.10 54.38 20.89
CA PRO A 11 -6.17 53.77 19.95
C PRO A 11 -4.84 54.52 19.78
N ASN A 12 -3.87 53.78 19.21
CA ASN A 12 -2.85 54.20 18.25
C ASN A 12 -1.44 54.56 18.76
N VAL A 13 -0.50 53.62 18.57
CA VAL A 13 0.84 53.87 17.97
C VAL A 13 1.21 52.62 17.14
N SER A 14 1.52 52.86 15.87
CA SER A 14 2.04 51.93 14.84
C SER A 14 3.58 52.03 14.78
N PRO A 15 4.32 51.31 13.92
CA PRO A 15 4.38 49.86 13.63
C PRO A 15 5.80 49.32 13.95
N ASP A 16 6.01 47.99 13.87
CA ASP A 16 7.06 47.35 13.03
C ASP A 16 7.46 45.97 13.58
N LYS A 17 7.64 45.05 12.63
CA LYS A 17 8.43 43.83 12.68
C LYS A 17 7.82 42.55 13.26
N ALA A 18 7.14 41.87 12.33
CA ALA A 18 7.31 40.45 11.99
C ALA A 18 7.21 39.43 13.12
N THR A 19 6.07 38.77 13.22
CA THR A 19 5.99 37.30 13.15
C THR A 19 4.57 36.99 12.68
N ASP A 20 4.45 36.65 11.40
CA ASP A 20 3.30 35.95 10.86
C ASP A 20 3.34 34.54 11.50
N GLU A 21 2.74 34.39 12.68
CA GLU A 21 2.29 33.08 13.12
C GLU A 21 0.97 32.81 12.38
N ASP A 22 1.11 32.39 11.12
CA ASP A 22 0.07 31.61 10.46
C ASP A 22 -0.26 30.42 11.36
N PRO A 23 -1.53 30.24 11.79
CA PRO A 23 -1.91 29.06 12.53
C PRO A 23 -1.54 27.85 11.67
N PRO A 24 -0.97 26.76 12.24
CA PRO A 24 -0.61 25.61 11.43
C PRO A 24 -1.84 25.18 10.66
N VAL A 25 -1.81 25.43 9.35
CA VAL A 25 -2.83 25.03 8.41
C VAL A 25 -3.07 23.58 8.75
N ASP A 26 -4.28 23.29 9.23
CA ASP A 26 -4.74 21.96 9.55
C ASP A 26 -4.66 21.20 8.23
N GLN A 27 -3.50 20.63 8.00
CA GLN A 27 -3.23 19.70 6.93
C GLN A 27 -4.01 18.47 7.35
N PHE A 28 -5.33 18.53 7.13
CA PHE A 28 -6.09 17.47 6.50
C PHE A 28 -5.33 17.10 5.23
N LEU A 29 -4.18 16.44 5.42
CA LEU A 29 -3.72 15.37 4.58
C LEU A 29 -4.90 14.43 4.59
N VAL A 30 -5.79 14.68 3.63
CA VAL A 30 -6.82 13.79 3.17
C VAL A 30 -6.14 12.44 3.18
N GLN A 31 -6.47 11.63 4.19
CA GLN A 31 -6.00 10.27 4.31
C GLN A 31 -6.70 9.53 3.18
N SER A 32 -6.24 9.79 1.95
CA SER A 32 -6.38 8.91 0.80
C SER A 32 -6.03 7.57 1.36
N PRO A 33 -6.97 6.60 1.41
CA PRO A 33 -6.94 5.48 2.34
C PRO A 33 -5.53 4.95 2.39
N THR A 34 -4.78 5.38 3.41
CA THR A 34 -3.37 5.03 3.50
C THR A 34 -3.47 3.55 3.68
N PHE A 35 -3.09 2.80 2.66
CA PHE A 35 -3.20 1.35 2.66
C PHE A 35 -2.36 0.92 3.85
N SER A 36 -3.02 0.74 4.99
CA SER A 36 -2.37 0.43 6.26
C SER A 36 -1.81 -0.95 6.04
N ILE A 37 -0.58 -1.00 5.56
CA ILE A 37 0.28 -2.16 5.63
C ILE A 37 0.35 -2.38 7.13
N ASP A 38 -0.47 -3.28 7.65
CA ASP A 38 -0.39 -3.63 9.05
C ASP A 38 1.04 -4.10 9.27
N ARG A 39 1.65 -3.66 10.36
CA ARG A 39 3.05 -3.97 10.64
C ARG A 39 3.30 -5.48 10.75
N ASN A 40 2.25 -6.31 10.80
CA ASN A 40 2.29 -7.77 10.77
C ASN A 40 1.84 -8.41 9.44
N ASP A 41 1.64 -7.66 8.36
CA ASP A 41 1.38 -8.26 7.04
C ASP A 41 2.67 -8.87 6.46
N PHE A 42 2.81 -10.20 6.52
CA PHE A 42 3.88 -10.92 5.83
C PHE A 42 3.54 -11.02 4.35
N GLN A 43 4.39 -10.45 3.49
CA GLN A 43 4.09 -10.34 2.06
C GLN A 43 5.01 -11.22 1.21
N ALA A 44 4.44 -11.81 0.18
CA ALA A 44 5.18 -12.36 -0.95
C ALA A 44 4.91 -11.51 -2.19
N ALA A 45 5.91 -11.38 -3.06
CA ALA A 45 5.75 -10.80 -4.38
C ALA A 45 6.05 -11.86 -5.43
N ALA A 46 5.19 -11.96 -6.43
CA ALA A 46 5.41 -12.80 -7.59
C ALA A 46 5.64 -11.95 -8.84
N ALA A 47 6.76 -12.14 -9.50
CA ALA A 47 7.01 -11.54 -10.81
C ALA A 47 6.63 -12.54 -11.90
N PRO A 48 5.94 -12.09 -12.98
CA PRO A 48 5.80 -12.91 -14.16
C PRO A 48 7.18 -13.12 -14.79
N ASN A 49 7.51 -14.36 -15.12
CA ASN A 49 8.74 -14.72 -15.80
C ASN A 49 8.78 -14.05 -17.19
N SER A 50 9.98 -13.84 -17.75
CA SER A 50 10.17 -13.07 -18.99
C SER A 50 9.48 -13.67 -20.23
N ALA A 51 9.00 -14.91 -20.17
CA ALA A 51 8.24 -15.57 -21.23
C ALA A 51 6.97 -16.22 -20.67
N PRO A 52 5.94 -15.44 -20.29
CA PRO A 52 4.90 -15.98 -19.46
C PRO A 52 3.82 -16.64 -20.33
N GLU A 53 3.95 -17.94 -20.58
CA GLU A 53 2.94 -18.71 -21.32
C GLU A 53 1.62 -18.79 -20.55
N THR A 54 1.69 -18.88 -19.23
CA THR A 54 0.55 -18.87 -18.30
C THR A 54 -0.14 -17.51 -18.26
N LEU A 55 0.56 -16.37 -18.49
CA LEU A 55 -0.12 -15.08 -18.61
C LEU A 55 -1.04 -15.01 -19.83
N LYS A 56 -0.77 -15.78 -20.89
CA LYS A 56 -1.68 -15.84 -22.05
C LYS A 56 -3.06 -16.37 -21.65
N ASN A 57 -3.13 -17.20 -20.61
CA ASN A 57 -4.38 -17.70 -20.06
C ASN A 57 -5.12 -16.66 -19.19
N PHE A 58 -4.41 -15.61 -18.73
CA PHE A 58 -4.97 -14.53 -17.91
C PHE A 58 -4.88 -13.19 -18.65
N PRO A 59 -5.86 -12.88 -19.53
CA PRO A 59 -5.83 -11.68 -20.38
C PRO A 59 -5.91 -10.37 -19.59
N THR A 60 -6.20 -10.41 -18.29
CA THR A 60 -6.33 -9.23 -17.45
C THR A 60 -5.75 -9.46 -16.06
N ASN A 61 -5.23 -8.41 -15.43
CA ASN A 61 -4.75 -8.44 -14.04
C ASN A 61 -5.81 -9.01 -13.09
N LYS A 62 -7.08 -8.64 -13.32
CA LYS A 62 -8.20 -9.14 -12.53
C LYS A 62 -8.27 -10.66 -12.60
N ALA A 63 -8.18 -11.25 -13.79
CA ALA A 63 -8.27 -12.70 -13.96
C ALA A 63 -7.12 -13.42 -13.26
N LEU A 64 -5.90 -12.89 -13.35
CA LEU A 64 -4.74 -13.43 -12.65
C LEU A 64 -4.89 -13.33 -11.12
N ILE A 65 -5.29 -12.16 -10.61
CA ILE A 65 -5.54 -11.95 -9.17
C ILE A 65 -6.62 -12.90 -8.67
N ASP A 66 -7.73 -13.05 -9.41
CA ASP A 66 -8.86 -13.90 -9.05
C ASP A 66 -8.44 -15.38 -8.99
N ALA A 67 -7.69 -15.86 -9.99
CA ALA A 67 -7.19 -17.23 -10.01
C ALA A 67 -6.24 -17.52 -8.84
N VAL A 68 -5.31 -16.60 -8.55
CA VAL A 68 -4.41 -16.74 -7.40
C VAL A 68 -5.19 -16.68 -6.09
N ASN A 69 -6.13 -15.76 -5.96
CA ASN A 69 -6.97 -15.64 -4.76
C ASN A 69 -7.74 -16.93 -4.47
N ASN A 70 -8.46 -17.46 -5.46
CA ASN A 70 -9.22 -18.70 -5.29
C ASN A 70 -8.31 -19.87 -4.90
N THR A 71 -7.19 -20.02 -5.60
CA THR A 71 -6.23 -21.10 -5.32
C THR A 71 -5.64 -20.98 -3.91
N PHE A 72 -5.21 -19.78 -3.51
CA PHE A 72 -4.50 -19.57 -2.26
C PHE A 72 -5.43 -19.60 -1.04
N LEU A 73 -6.70 -19.22 -1.22
CA LEU A 73 -7.73 -19.39 -0.19
C LEU A 73 -7.95 -20.86 0.17
N GLU A 74 -7.83 -21.77 -0.80
CA GLU A 74 -7.92 -23.20 -0.57
C GLU A 74 -6.61 -23.80 -0.03
N MET A 75 -5.47 -23.27 -0.48
CA MET A 75 -4.15 -23.83 -0.19
C MET A 75 -3.54 -23.38 1.15
N TYR A 76 -3.84 -22.16 1.60
CA TYR A 76 -3.22 -21.55 2.79
C TYR A 76 -4.28 -21.00 3.75
N GLU A 77 -4.39 -21.62 4.94
CA GLU A 77 -5.33 -21.15 5.98
C GLU A 77 -5.03 -19.72 6.47
N SER A 78 -3.75 -19.31 6.45
CA SER A 78 -3.32 -17.95 6.84
C SER A 78 -3.44 -16.92 5.71
N TYR A 79 -4.01 -17.29 4.57
CA TYR A 79 -4.16 -16.37 3.45
C TYR A 79 -5.29 -15.38 3.68
N THR A 80 -5.00 -14.10 3.42
CA THR A 80 -5.96 -13.01 3.71
C THR A 80 -6.95 -12.74 2.59
N GLY A 81 -6.81 -13.38 1.42
CA GLY A 81 -7.61 -13.07 0.23
C GLY A 81 -7.21 -11.78 -0.49
N LYS A 82 -6.05 -11.18 -0.14
CA LYS A 82 -5.65 -9.83 -0.58
C LYS A 82 -4.49 -9.81 -1.57
N ALA A 83 -4.52 -10.64 -2.61
CA ALA A 83 -3.57 -10.49 -3.71
C ALA A 83 -3.88 -9.21 -4.51
N ARG A 84 -2.84 -8.47 -4.89
CA ARG A 84 -2.96 -7.26 -5.71
C ARG A 84 -1.85 -7.19 -6.73
N MET A 85 -2.13 -6.59 -7.88
CA MET A 85 -1.07 -6.20 -8.80
C MET A 85 -0.46 -4.87 -8.35
N THR A 86 0.87 -4.78 -8.31
CA THR A 86 1.64 -3.55 -8.06
C THR A 86 2.61 -3.32 -9.22
N GLY A 87 3.07 -2.08 -9.39
CA GLY A 87 3.92 -1.68 -10.50
C GLY A 87 3.20 -1.57 -11.85
N SER A 88 3.94 -1.16 -12.86
CA SER A 88 3.46 -0.95 -14.23
C SER A 88 4.44 -1.56 -15.24
N GLY A 89 3.99 -1.90 -16.45
CA GLY A 89 4.86 -2.49 -17.48
C GLY A 89 5.58 -3.76 -17.01
N ASP A 90 6.90 -3.80 -17.19
CA ASP A 90 7.76 -4.96 -16.89
C ASP A 90 8.11 -5.08 -15.40
N ILE A 91 7.93 -4.01 -14.60
CA ILE A 91 8.17 -4.05 -13.14
C ILE A 91 6.96 -4.56 -12.35
N LYS A 92 5.91 -4.98 -13.07
CA LYS A 92 4.64 -5.39 -12.51
C LYS A 92 4.76 -6.70 -11.74
N ARG A 93 4.28 -6.70 -10.50
CA ARG A 93 4.36 -7.85 -9.60
C ARG A 93 3.03 -8.08 -8.91
N LEU A 94 2.73 -9.33 -8.60
CA LEU A 94 1.59 -9.70 -7.78
C LEU A 94 2.02 -9.76 -6.32
N VAL A 95 1.52 -8.86 -5.49
CA VAL A 95 1.78 -8.86 -4.05
C VAL A 95 0.67 -9.59 -3.31
N ILE A 96 1.05 -10.52 -2.44
CA ILE A 96 0.17 -11.47 -1.75
C ILE A 96 0.39 -11.31 -0.24
N HIS A 97 -0.70 -11.25 0.51
CA HIS A 97 -0.70 -10.97 1.94
C HIS A 97 -1.05 -12.20 2.76
N PHE A 98 -0.18 -12.51 3.73
CA PHE A 98 -0.33 -13.59 4.69
C PHE A 98 -0.38 -13.07 6.12
N GLN A 99 -1.15 -13.76 6.97
CA GLN A 99 -1.22 -13.47 8.40
C GLN A 99 -0.01 -13.99 9.17
N SER A 100 0.70 -14.98 8.63
CA SER A 100 1.85 -15.63 9.27
C SER A 100 3.07 -15.63 8.36
N LYS A 101 4.26 -15.58 8.97
CA LYS A 101 5.53 -15.64 8.25
C LYS A 101 5.71 -17.00 7.59
N GLU A 102 5.29 -18.04 8.30
CA GLU A 102 5.38 -19.44 7.92
C GLU A 102 4.59 -19.71 6.64
N ALA A 103 3.38 -19.15 6.50
CA ALA A 103 2.60 -19.28 5.26
C ALA A 103 3.25 -18.51 4.10
N ARG A 104 3.82 -17.33 4.38
CA ARG A 104 4.58 -16.59 3.38
C ARG A 104 5.82 -17.37 2.92
N ASP A 105 6.58 -17.93 3.85
CA ASP A 105 7.78 -18.70 3.55
C ASP A 105 7.43 -19.97 2.78
N ALA A 106 6.41 -20.72 3.21
CA ALA A 106 5.88 -21.87 2.47
C ALA A 106 5.42 -21.48 1.05
N CYS A 107 4.80 -20.32 0.88
CA CYS A 107 4.44 -19.80 -0.44
C CYS A 107 5.68 -19.46 -1.28
N VAL A 108 6.76 -18.96 -0.70
CA VAL A 108 7.97 -18.62 -1.48
C VAL A 108 8.75 -19.88 -1.86
N ASP A 109 8.79 -20.88 -0.96
CA ASP A 109 9.46 -22.17 -1.20
C ASP A 109 8.63 -23.12 -2.09
N ALA A 110 7.32 -22.89 -2.23
CA ALA A 110 6.47 -23.71 -3.08
C ALA A 110 6.70 -23.45 -4.58
N ALA A 111 6.71 -24.53 -5.36
CA ALA A 111 6.87 -24.46 -6.82
C ALA A 111 5.62 -23.99 -7.58
N HIS A 112 4.47 -23.83 -6.89
CA HIS A 112 3.18 -23.36 -7.43
C HIS A 112 2.90 -23.81 -8.88
N GLN A 113 2.78 -25.12 -9.12
CA GLN A 113 2.64 -25.67 -10.48
C GLN A 113 1.44 -25.14 -11.28
N GLN A 114 0.44 -24.54 -10.61
CA GLN A 114 -0.70 -23.87 -11.24
C GLN A 114 -0.32 -22.52 -11.88
N PHE A 115 0.80 -21.94 -11.43
CA PHE A 115 1.35 -20.67 -11.90
C PHE A 115 2.85 -20.81 -12.18
N PRO A 116 3.26 -21.66 -13.13
CA PRO A 116 4.67 -21.97 -13.38
C PRO A 116 5.48 -20.76 -13.89
N ASP A 117 4.80 -19.75 -14.42
CA ASP A 117 5.41 -18.49 -14.85
C ASP A 117 5.46 -17.42 -13.75
N LEU A 118 4.96 -17.70 -12.55
CA LEU A 118 5.08 -16.78 -11.42
C LEU A 118 6.26 -17.21 -10.54
N VAL A 119 7.22 -16.32 -10.37
CA VAL A 119 8.34 -16.55 -9.45
C VAL A 119 8.08 -15.78 -8.17
N PHE A 120 7.90 -16.51 -7.06
CA PHE A 120 7.56 -15.96 -5.76
C PHE A 120 8.82 -15.64 -4.96
N HIS A 121 8.81 -14.48 -4.31
CA HIS A 121 9.89 -13.98 -3.47
C HIS A 121 9.30 -13.33 -2.22
N ALA A 122 10.07 -13.33 -1.13
CA ALA A 122 9.71 -12.55 0.04
C ALA A 122 9.65 -11.06 -0.33
N HIS A 123 8.52 -10.41 -0.06
CA HIS A 123 8.37 -8.99 -0.29
C HIS A 123 8.63 -8.24 1.01
N ASP A 124 9.70 -7.45 1.03
CA ASP A 124 9.96 -6.55 2.14
C ASP A 124 9.42 -5.15 1.81
N PRO A 125 8.36 -4.68 2.50
CA PRO A 125 7.76 -3.38 2.21
C PRO A 125 8.70 -2.19 2.49
N LYS A 126 9.81 -2.39 3.23
CA LYS A 126 10.78 -1.32 3.50
C LYS A 126 11.75 -1.13 2.34
N GLN A 127 11.97 -2.14 1.51
CA GLN A 127 12.86 -2.02 0.34
C GLN A 127 12.30 -1.06 -0.72
N LEU A 128 10.98 -0.82 -0.75
CA LEU A 128 10.35 0.06 -1.73
C LEU A 128 10.55 1.56 -1.43
N ARG A 129 10.88 1.93 -0.18
CA ARG A 129 11.18 3.33 0.19
C ARG A 129 12.61 3.78 -0.19
N SER A 130 13.47 2.86 -0.63
CA SER A 130 14.87 3.17 -0.92
C SER A 130 15.15 3.45 -2.40
N ASP A 131 14.16 3.31 -3.28
CA ASP A 131 14.32 3.51 -4.74
C ASP A 131 13.78 4.87 -5.23
N GLU A 132 13.12 5.65 -4.37
CA GLU A 132 12.61 7.00 -4.68
C GLU A 132 13.57 8.14 -4.28
N ASP A 133 14.86 7.84 -4.10
CA ASP A 133 15.92 8.81 -3.76
C ASP A 133 17.16 8.64 -4.65
N LEU A 134 16.97 8.52 -5.97
CA LEU A 134 18.07 8.67 -6.94
C LEU A 134 17.66 9.47 -8.18
#